data_AF-A0A936CNJ5-F1
#
_entry.id   AF-A0A936CNJ5-F1
#
_cell.length_a   1.000
_cell.length_b   1.000
_cell.length_c   1.000
_cell.angle_alpha   90.00
_cell.angle_beta   90.00
_cell.angle_gamma   90.00
#
_symmetry.space_group_name_H-M   'P 1'
#
loop_
_entity.id
_entity.type
_entity.pdbx_description
1 polymer ?
#
loop_
_entity_poly.entity_id
_entity_poly.type
_entity_poly.pdbx_seq_one_letter_code
_entity_poly.pdbx_strand_id
1 'polypeptide(L)'
;MIRCLAQWTGDVQYLESPNEYHSKVSIPNKNIRVTAQFAKLSPNMVMKSFNVQAAERNKLVYFYIPPDLKSTKGLVWFFHGTNGSAENFTSDPETKQMINLLMVNQYAIVALTSEESEFNIDMNNDGYYRWSYGIDSTLIDIANVRAIRDSLINRKLIDSKLAQYAVGWSAGGAFTEFISNTLGWNTAINHTSSGSTALSLNSQVQVPFLISINENDNNPNVGAQGNLEAKQNIENYKNRGACAQLHEQLKAPLYPERFDRSNMIDIGLSREIFREIQKNNLLDENNYFKGLFSQLLAAVQNNPGAFPVIIALSAEQKEAVQSQIEVTNAEHKFKADINYRTLQFMEHFCSPNTSIQEENLEGLMKIYPNPSYSEVKIEGNFLNGLCMICVGESCSKVMML
;
A
#
# COMPACT_ATOMS: atom_id res chain seq x y z
N MET A 1 -16.06 5.69 -10.05
CA MET A 1 -15.70 4.36 -10.58
C MET A 1 -14.24 4.15 -10.22
N ILE A 2 -13.91 3.16 -9.38
CA ILE A 2 -12.51 2.94 -8.97
C ILE A 2 -11.78 2.35 -10.18
N ARG A 3 -10.82 3.10 -10.71
CA ARG A 3 -9.98 2.67 -11.83
C ARG A 3 -8.74 2.00 -11.25
N CYS A 4 -8.43 0.79 -11.69
CA CYS A 4 -7.19 0.09 -11.32
C CYS A 4 -6.19 0.31 -12.46
N LEU A 5 -5.04 0.94 -12.19
CA LEU A 5 -4.02 1.08 -13.24
C LEU A 5 -3.53 -0.34 -13.62
N ALA A 6 -3.56 -0.63 -14.92
CA ALA A 6 -2.93 -1.81 -15.48
C ALA A 6 -1.46 -1.55 -15.82
N GLN A 7 -1.19 -0.47 -16.58
CA GLN A 7 0.15 -0.07 -17.00
C GLN A 7 0.14 1.35 -17.61
N TRP A 8 1.32 1.94 -17.73
CA TRP A 8 1.56 3.07 -18.64
C TRP A 8 1.81 2.58 -20.07
N THR A 9 1.49 3.40 -21.06
CA THR A 9 1.76 3.15 -22.49
C THR A 9 2.32 4.39 -23.17
N GLY A 10 2.97 4.25 -24.32
CA GLY A 10 3.65 5.34 -25.03
C GLY A 10 5.14 5.36 -24.72
N ASP A 11 5.69 6.54 -24.39
CA ASP A 11 7.11 6.76 -24.08
C ASP A 11 7.50 6.30 -22.67
N VAL A 12 7.16 5.06 -22.33
CA VAL A 12 7.31 4.49 -20.98
C VAL A 12 8.75 4.25 -20.56
N GLN A 13 9.71 4.29 -21.50
CA GLN A 13 11.15 4.24 -21.20
C GLN A 13 11.63 5.43 -20.35
N TYR A 14 10.83 6.50 -20.26
CA TYR A 14 11.11 7.65 -19.41
C TYR A 14 10.42 7.56 -18.05
N LEU A 15 9.72 6.47 -17.77
CA LEU A 15 9.13 6.20 -16.46
C LEU A 15 10.07 5.31 -15.66
N GLU A 16 10.32 5.69 -14.42
CA GLU A 16 11.08 4.87 -13.47
C GLU A 16 10.38 3.52 -13.21
N SER A 17 9.04 3.57 -13.12
CA SER A 17 8.18 2.44 -12.76
C SER A 17 6.96 2.42 -13.69
N PRO A 18 7.09 1.95 -14.94
CA PRO A 18 6.03 2.02 -15.96
C PRO A 18 4.81 1.15 -15.68
N ASN A 19 4.86 0.31 -14.64
CA ASN A 19 3.73 -0.52 -14.21
C ASN A 19 3.12 -0.07 -12.87
N GLU A 20 3.72 0.93 -12.20
CA GLU A 20 3.17 1.48 -10.96
C GLU A 20 2.29 2.68 -11.25
N TYR A 21 1.25 2.86 -10.44
CA TYR A 21 0.37 4.03 -10.56
C TYR A 21 1.11 5.33 -10.24
N HIS A 22 2.12 5.22 -9.39
CA HIS A 22 3.00 6.30 -8.98
C HIS A 22 4.36 6.04 -9.65
N SER A 23 4.79 6.96 -10.52
CA SER A 23 6.08 6.87 -11.19
C SER A 23 6.72 8.25 -11.35
N LYS A 24 8.06 8.30 -11.45
CA LYS A 24 8.78 9.51 -11.85
C LYS A 24 9.00 9.51 -13.36
N VAL A 25 9.00 10.70 -13.95
CA VAL A 25 9.21 10.90 -15.39
C VAL A 25 10.56 11.59 -15.59
N SER A 26 11.47 10.97 -16.35
CA SER A 26 12.70 11.61 -16.83
C SER A 26 12.40 12.38 -18.13
N ILE A 27 12.39 13.72 -18.09
CA ILE A 27 12.05 14.54 -19.25
C ILE A 27 13.23 14.59 -20.23
N PRO A 28 13.11 14.03 -21.46
CA PRO A 28 14.14 14.19 -22.48
C PRO A 28 14.00 15.54 -23.19
N ASN A 29 15.00 15.90 -24.01
CA ASN A 29 14.92 17.06 -24.92
C ASN A 29 14.04 16.76 -26.16
N LYS A 30 12.81 16.31 -25.92
CA LYS A 30 11.75 16.11 -26.90
C LYS A 30 10.41 15.97 -26.19
N ASN A 31 9.32 16.13 -26.93
CA ASN A 31 7.99 15.80 -26.43
C ASN A 31 7.89 14.29 -26.16
N ILE A 32 7.24 13.95 -25.04
CA ILE A 32 6.92 12.58 -24.67
C ILE A 32 5.43 12.46 -24.42
N ARG A 33 4.86 11.30 -24.72
CA ARG A 33 3.47 10.96 -24.39
C ARG A 33 3.44 9.67 -23.59
N VAL A 34 2.95 9.76 -22.37
CA VAL A 34 2.58 8.60 -21.55
C VAL A 34 1.08 8.60 -21.32
N THR A 35 0.45 7.43 -21.33
CA THR A 35 -0.99 7.29 -21.19
C THR A 35 -1.32 6.15 -20.23
N ALA A 36 -2.17 6.46 -19.25
CA ALA A 36 -2.63 5.51 -18.25
C ALA A 36 -3.59 4.52 -18.90
N GLN A 37 -3.31 3.23 -18.78
CA GLN A 37 -4.26 2.18 -19.13
C GLN A 37 -4.86 1.62 -17.86
N PHE A 38 -6.19 1.64 -17.76
CA PHE A 38 -6.90 1.12 -16.60
C PHE A 38 -7.53 -0.23 -16.92
N ALA A 39 -7.37 -1.18 -16.01
CA ALA A 39 -8.06 -2.45 -16.09
C ALA A 39 -9.57 -2.25 -15.87
N LYS A 40 -10.38 -2.97 -16.66
CA LYS A 40 -11.84 -2.96 -16.50
C LYS A 40 -12.23 -3.95 -15.41
N LEU A 41 -12.68 -3.42 -14.27
CA LEU A 41 -13.30 -4.23 -13.23
C LEU A 41 -14.74 -4.55 -13.64
N SER A 42 -15.11 -5.83 -13.65
CA SER A 42 -16.49 -6.23 -13.83
C SER A 42 -17.29 -6.00 -12.54
N PRO A 43 -18.62 -5.77 -12.59
CA PRO A 43 -19.42 -5.51 -11.39
C PRO A 43 -19.38 -6.60 -10.31
N ASN A 44 -18.98 -7.82 -10.67
CA ASN A 44 -18.81 -8.95 -9.77
C ASN A 44 -17.39 -9.12 -9.22
N MET A 45 -16.42 -8.29 -9.61
CA MET A 45 -15.10 -8.17 -8.99
C MET A 45 -15.21 -7.35 -7.71
N VAL A 46 -15.79 -7.96 -6.69
CA VAL A 46 -16.01 -7.36 -5.37
C VAL A 46 -15.70 -8.38 -4.28
N MET A 47 -15.12 -7.93 -3.18
CA MET A 47 -14.99 -8.74 -1.97
C MET A 47 -16.39 -8.99 -1.40
N LYS A 48 -16.73 -10.26 -1.21
CA LYS A 48 -17.96 -10.70 -0.53
C LYS A 48 -17.60 -11.11 0.89
N SER A 49 -18.57 -11.21 1.78
CA SER A 49 -18.34 -11.73 3.12
C SER A 49 -19.17 -12.98 3.42
N PHE A 50 -18.66 -13.84 4.30
CA PHE A 50 -19.41 -14.96 4.86
C PHE A 50 -18.85 -15.36 6.23
N ASN A 51 -19.70 -16.01 7.03
CA ASN A 51 -19.27 -16.63 8.27
C ASN A 51 -18.73 -18.03 8.01
N VAL A 52 -17.58 -18.32 8.61
CA VAL A 52 -16.91 -19.62 8.52
C VAL A 52 -16.44 -20.06 9.90
N GLN A 53 -16.64 -21.34 10.21
CA GLN A 53 -16.07 -21.94 11.39
C GLN A 53 -14.54 -21.91 11.25
N ALA A 54 -13.89 -21.12 12.10
CA ALA A 54 -12.44 -21.12 12.27
C ALA A 54 -12.06 -22.18 13.32
N ALA A 55 -10.90 -22.04 13.97
CA ALA A 55 -10.38 -23.08 14.87
C ALA A 55 -11.35 -23.37 16.03
N GLU A 56 -11.81 -22.33 16.72
CA GLU A 56 -12.66 -22.47 17.91
C GLU A 56 -14.08 -21.92 17.71
N ARG A 57 -14.25 -20.92 16.85
CA ARG A 57 -15.52 -20.20 16.66
C ARG A 57 -15.70 -19.67 15.24
N ASN A 58 -16.92 -19.25 14.92
CA ASN A 58 -17.22 -18.61 13.65
C ASN A 58 -16.54 -17.25 13.57
N LYS A 59 -15.92 -16.96 12.42
CA LYS A 59 -15.36 -15.65 12.08
C LYS A 59 -15.97 -15.12 10.79
N LEU A 60 -16.15 -13.81 10.69
CA LEU A 60 -16.46 -13.16 9.43
C LEU A 60 -15.20 -13.09 8.58
N VAL A 61 -15.28 -13.55 7.33
CA VAL A 61 -14.18 -13.42 6.37
C VAL A 61 -14.67 -12.68 5.14
N TYR A 62 -13.80 -11.86 4.56
CA TYR A 62 -14.01 -11.20 3.28
C TYR A 62 -13.21 -11.93 2.21
N PHE A 63 -13.80 -12.16 1.05
CA PHE A 63 -13.16 -12.97 0.03
C PHE A 63 -13.58 -12.59 -1.39
N TYR A 64 -12.72 -12.90 -2.34
CA TYR A 64 -13.01 -12.93 -3.76
C TYR A 64 -12.41 -14.19 -4.36
N ILE A 65 -13.22 -14.99 -5.06
CA ILE A 65 -12.75 -16.13 -5.84
C ILE A 65 -13.04 -15.83 -7.32
N PRO A 66 -12.03 -15.90 -8.21
CA PRO A 66 -12.26 -15.82 -9.65
C PRO A 66 -13.25 -16.91 -10.13
N PRO A 67 -14.16 -16.60 -11.06
CA PRO A 67 -15.15 -17.56 -11.53
C PRO A 67 -14.50 -18.74 -12.29
N ASP A 68 -13.37 -18.52 -12.96
CA ASP A 68 -12.59 -19.59 -13.59
C ASP A 68 -11.48 -20.07 -12.64
N LEU A 69 -11.80 -21.10 -11.86
CA LEU A 69 -10.87 -21.73 -10.93
C LEU A 69 -9.63 -22.32 -11.62
N LYS A 70 -9.71 -22.67 -12.90
CA LYS A 70 -8.57 -23.26 -13.63
C LYS A 70 -7.51 -22.22 -13.98
N SER A 71 -7.93 -20.97 -14.19
CA SER A 71 -7.02 -19.85 -14.43
C SER A 71 -6.58 -19.12 -13.16
N THR A 72 -7.11 -19.49 -11.99
CA THR A 72 -6.72 -18.86 -10.73
C THR A 72 -5.24 -19.13 -10.44
N LYS A 73 -4.45 -18.07 -10.34
CA LYS A 73 -2.98 -18.15 -10.18
C LYS A 73 -2.54 -18.45 -8.75
N GLY A 74 -3.34 -18.07 -7.77
CA GLY A 74 -2.98 -18.12 -6.36
C GLY A 74 -4.08 -17.65 -5.43
N LEU A 75 -3.92 -17.89 -4.14
CA LEU A 75 -4.70 -17.32 -3.06
C LEU A 75 -3.83 -16.36 -2.24
N VAL A 76 -4.27 -15.10 -2.14
CA VAL A 76 -3.62 -14.05 -1.35
C VAL A 76 -4.40 -13.81 -0.07
N TRP A 77 -3.70 -13.93 1.05
CA TRP A 77 -4.21 -13.69 2.39
C TRP A 77 -3.83 -12.29 2.85
N PHE A 78 -4.81 -11.52 3.31
CA PHE A 78 -4.62 -10.16 3.82
C PHE A 78 -4.76 -10.10 5.34
N PHE A 79 -3.76 -9.49 6.00
CA PHE A 79 -3.65 -9.39 7.46
C PHE A 79 -3.53 -7.92 7.90
N HIS A 80 -4.47 -7.46 8.71
CA HIS A 80 -4.58 -6.05 9.13
C HIS A 80 -3.56 -5.65 10.20
N GLY A 81 -3.32 -4.35 10.38
CA GLY A 81 -2.51 -3.82 11.48
C GLY A 81 -3.21 -3.87 12.84
N THR A 82 -2.51 -3.47 13.90
CA THR A 82 -3.06 -3.40 15.26
C THR A 82 -4.37 -2.60 15.30
N ASN A 83 -5.35 -3.07 16.05
CA ASN A 83 -6.70 -2.50 16.20
C ASN A 83 -7.51 -2.42 14.89
N GLY A 84 -7.01 -3.00 13.79
CA GLY A 84 -7.72 -3.06 12.52
C GLY A 84 -8.69 -4.24 12.43
N SER A 85 -9.32 -4.37 11.27
CA SER A 85 -10.17 -5.49 10.89
C SER A 85 -10.03 -5.81 9.40
N ALA A 86 -10.57 -6.97 8.99
CA ALA A 86 -10.63 -7.33 7.58
C ALA A 86 -11.47 -6.36 6.72
N GLU A 87 -12.43 -5.67 7.33
CA GLU A 87 -13.30 -4.72 6.64
C GLU A 87 -12.50 -3.54 6.07
N ASN A 88 -11.41 -3.13 6.75
CA ASN A 88 -10.56 -2.03 6.30
C ASN A 88 -10.01 -2.26 4.89
N PHE A 89 -9.75 -3.51 4.48
CA PHE A 89 -9.28 -3.84 3.13
C PHE A 89 -10.30 -3.60 2.02
N THR A 90 -11.58 -3.44 2.38
CA THR A 90 -12.68 -3.25 1.42
C THR A 90 -13.03 -1.76 1.20
N SER A 91 -12.64 -0.91 2.16
CA SER A 91 -12.97 0.51 2.22
C SER A 91 -11.76 1.43 2.04
N ASP A 92 -10.56 1.05 2.52
CA ASP A 92 -9.37 1.88 2.42
C ASP A 92 -8.88 1.99 0.94
N PRO A 93 -8.69 3.21 0.40
CA PRO A 93 -8.30 3.39 -1.00
C PRO A 93 -6.97 2.75 -1.38
N GLU A 94 -6.00 2.69 -0.47
CA GLU A 94 -4.66 2.16 -0.77
C GLU A 94 -4.69 0.64 -0.90
N THR A 95 -5.27 -0.02 0.08
CA THR A 95 -5.40 -1.48 0.06
C THR A 95 -6.35 -1.96 -1.05
N LYS A 96 -7.42 -1.22 -1.31
CA LYS A 96 -8.38 -1.55 -2.37
C LYS A 96 -7.78 -1.53 -3.76
N GLN A 97 -6.78 -0.69 -4.02
CA GLN A 97 -6.05 -0.74 -5.29
C GLN A 97 -5.29 -2.07 -5.46
N MET A 98 -4.69 -2.59 -4.39
CA MET A 98 -4.00 -3.89 -4.42
C MET A 98 -5.00 -5.02 -4.66
N ILE A 99 -6.13 -5.00 -3.94
CA ILE A 99 -7.21 -5.98 -4.09
C ILE A 99 -7.72 -6.00 -5.54
N ASN A 100 -7.97 -4.83 -6.13
CA ASN A 100 -8.40 -4.73 -7.52
C ASN A 100 -7.34 -5.25 -8.50
N LEU A 101 -6.06 -4.95 -8.26
CA LEU A 101 -4.95 -5.45 -9.08
C LEU A 101 -4.88 -6.98 -9.06
N LEU A 102 -5.08 -7.59 -7.90
CA LEU A 102 -5.13 -9.05 -7.74
C LEU A 102 -6.35 -9.67 -8.45
N MET A 103 -7.52 -9.05 -8.34
CA MET A 103 -8.74 -9.51 -9.03
C MET A 103 -8.56 -9.54 -10.55
N VAL A 104 -8.00 -8.48 -11.14
CA VAL A 104 -7.80 -8.42 -12.60
C VAL A 104 -6.71 -9.39 -13.08
N ASN A 105 -5.78 -9.78 -12.19
CA ASN A 105 -4.73 -10.76 -12.46
C ASN A 105 -5.09 -12.21 -12.09
N GLN A 106 -6.38 -12.52 -11.88
CA GLN A 106 -6.87 -13.87 -11.59
C GLN A 106 -6.34 -14.47 -10.28
N TYR A 107 -6.18 -13.66 -9.24
CA TYR A 107 -5.91 -14.16 -7.89
C TYR A 107 -7.20 -14.28 -7.09
N ALA A 108 -7.30 -15.37 -6.32
CA ALA A 108 -8.22 -15.45 -5.21
C ALA A 108 -7.68 -14.64 -4.02
N ILE A 109 -8.58 -14.10 -3.23
CA ILE A 109 -8.25 -13.18 -2.14
C ILE A 109 -9.09 -13.56 -0.92
N VAL A 110 -8.45 -13.62 0.26
CA VAL A 110 -9.12 -13.75 1.54
C VAL A 110 -8.54 -12.73 2.52
N ALA A 111 -9.40 -11.99 3.20
CA ALA A 111 -9.05 -11.14 4.31
C ALA A 111 -9.83 -11.60 5.54
N LEU A 112 -9.16 -11.64 6.69
CA LEU A 112 -9.74 -12.04 7.96
C LEU A 112 -9.22 -11.15 9.09
N THR A 113 -10.00 -11.09 10.16
CA THR A 113 -9.70 -10.31 11.35
C THR A 113 -8.98 -11.22 12.38
N SER A 114 -7.98 -10.69 13.07
CA SER A 114 -7.30 -11.42 14.16
C SER A 114 -8.30 -11.83 15.25
N GLU A 115 -7.92 -12.80 16.07
CA GLU A 115 -8.77 -13.27 17.17
C GLU A 115 -9.10 -12.16 18.17
N GLU A 116 -8.12 -11.34 18.54
CA GLU A 116 -8.31 -10.23 19.47
C GLU A 116 -9.26 -9.17 18.90
N SER A 117 -9.05 -8.75 17.64
CA SER A 117 -9.87 -7.71 17.00
C SER A 117 -11.31 -8.16 16.73
N GLU A 118 -11.52 -9.40 16.29
CA GLU A 118 -12.85 -9.90 15.91
C GLU A 118 -13.78 -9.98 17.13
N PHE A 119 -13.23 -10.34 18.30
CA PHE A 119 -14.02 -10.57 19.51
C PHE A 119 -13.84 -9.50 20.57
N ASN A 120 -13.01 -8.47 20.30
CA ASN A 120 -12.70 -7.41 21.23
C ASN A 120 -12.19 -7.98 22.57
N ILE A 121 -11.23 -8.90 22.47
CA ILE A 121 -10.58 -9.59 23.60
C ILE A 121 -9.09 -9.27 23.54
N ASP A 122 -8.60 -8.51 24.50
CA ASP A 122 -7.16 -8.32 24.69
C ASP A 122 -6.63 -9.52 25.50
N MET A 123 -5.99 -10.48 24.82
CA MET A 123 -5.57 -11.73 25.47
C MET A 123 -4.38 -11.54 26.41
N ASN A 124 -3.65 -10.43 26.27
CA ASN A 124 -2.42 -10.15 27.01
C ASN A 124 -2.50 -8.89 27.89
N ASN A 125 -3.63 -8.16 27.83
CA ASN A 125 -3.97 -7.00 28.64
C ASN A 125 -2.99 -5.81 28.46
N ASP A 126 -2.50 -5.58 27.24
CA ASP A 126 -1.61 -4.45 26.90
C ASP A 126 -2.32 -3.28 26.20
N GLY A 127 -3.63 -3.37 26.00
CA GLY A 127 -4.48 -2.35 25.39
C GLY A 127 -4.52 -2.38 23.86
N TYR A 128 -3.94 -3.40 23.22
CA TYR A 128 -3.90 -3.54 21.77
C TYR A 128 -4.53 -4.84 21.30
N TYR A 129 -5.28 -4.79 20.19
CA TYR A 129 -5.79 -5.98 19.51
C TYR A 129 -4.93 -6.29 18.30
N ARG A 130 -4.27 -7.46 18.31
CA ARG A 130 -3.29 -7.85 17.29
C ARG A 130 -3.37 -9.32 16.95
N TRP A 131 -2.45 -9.77 16.11
CA TRP A 131 -2.31 -11.16 15.72
C TRP A 131 -1.47 -11.93 16.74
N SER A 132 -1.87 -13.16 17.04
CA SER A 132 -1.05 -14.15 17.73
C SER A 132 -0.14 -14.84 16.72
N TYR A 133 1.15 -14.48 16.68
CA TYR A 133 2.15 -15.09 15.79
C TYR A 133 3.37 -15.66 16.51
N GLY A 134 3.97 -16.64 15.83
CA GLY A 134 5.16 -17.35 16.23
C GLY A 134 5.37 -18.55 15.30
N ILE A 135 6.38 -19.36 15.61
CA ILE A 135 6.64 -20.62 14.87
C ILE A 135 5.72 -21.76 15.32
N ASP A 136 4.97 -21.58 16.40
CA ASP A 136 3.98 -22.55 16.87
C ASP A 136 2.71 -22.47 16.01
N SER A 137 2.45 -23.55 15.30
CA SER A 137 1.31 -23.65 14.39
C SER A 137 -0.05 -23.76 15.10
N THR A 138 -0.05 -23.97 16.42
CA THR A 138 -1.27 -24.05 17.25
C THR A 138 -1.74 -22.69 17.76
N LEU A 139 -0.95 -21.63 17.57
CA LEU A 139 -1.39 -20.26 17.87
C LEU A 139 -2.71 -19.95 17.16
N ILE A 140 -3.62 -19.32 17.89
CA ILE A 140 -5.03 -19.25 17.51
C ILE A 140 -5.25 -18.65 16.12
N ASP A 141 -4.50 -17.61 15.75
CA ASP A 141 -4.64 -16.99 14.43
C ASP A 141 -4.08 -17.86 13.30
N ILE A 142 -3.00 -18.60 13.53
CA ILE A 142 -2.47 -19.56 12.55
C ILE A 142 -3.44 -20.75 12.40
N ALA A 143 -4.00 -21.23 13.51
CA ALA A 143 -5.02 -22.27 13.51
C ALA A 143 -6.30 -21.81 12.78
N ASN A 144 -6.73 -20.58 13.01
CA ASN A 144 -7.87 -19.96 12.32
C ASN A 144 -7.66 -19.93 10.81
N VAL A 145 -6.50 -19.43 10.34
CA VAL A 145 -6.20 -19.38 8.90
C VAL A 145 -6.24 -20.77 8.28
N ARG A 146 -5.66 -21.77 8.95
CA ARG A 146 -5.68 -23.16 8.48
C ARG A 146 -7.11 -23.70 8.36
N ALA A 147 -7.92 -23.54 9.40
CA ALA A 147 -9.32 -23.98 9.41
C ALA A 147 -10.14 -23.31 8.29
N ILE A 148 -9.94 -22.00 8.08
CA ILE A 148 -10.60 -21.25 7.01
C ILE A 148 -10.16 -21.76 5.63
N ARG A 149 -8.85 -21.94 5.40
CA ARG A 149 -8.32 -22.49 4.15
C ARG A 149 -8.92 -23.86 3.86
N ASP A 150 -8.92 -24.75 4.84
CA ASP A 150 -9.42 -26.12 4.68
C ASP A 150 -10.94 -26.11 4.42
N SER A 151 -11.68 -25.18 5.02
CA SER A 151 -13.11 -24.95 4.71
C SER A 151 -13.34 -24.50 3.26
N LEU A 152 -12.52 -23.58 2.74
CA LEU A 152 -12.60 -23.13 1.35
C LEU A 152 -12.32 -24.28 0.36
N ILE A 153 -11.31 -25.11 0.66
CA ILE A 153 -10.98 -26.32 -0.13
C ILE A 153 -12.15 -27.31 -0.10
N ASN A 154 -12.67 -27.63 1.08
CA ASN A 154 -13.77 -28.60 1.24
C ASN A 154 -15.07 -28.15 0.56
N ARG A 155 -15.30 -26.83 0.51
CA ARG A 155 -16.41 -26.21 -0.24
C ARG A 155 -16.15 -26.11 -1.74
N LYS A 156 -14.99 -26.58 -2.22
CA LYS A 156 -14.54 -26.50 -3.62
C LYS A 156 -14.51 -25.06 -4.15
N LEU A 157 -14.24 -24.10 -3.27
CA LEU A 157 -14.07 -22.69 -3.63
C LEU A 157 -12.64 -22.40 -4.11
N ILE A 158 -11.67 -23.20 -3.69
CA ILE A 158 -10.28 -23.15 -4.15
C ILE A 158 -9.72 -24.57 -4.31
N ASP A 159 -8.67 -24.72 -5.11
CA ASP A 159 -7.91 -25.96 -5.22
C ASP A 159 -6.88 -26.06 -4.08
N SER A 160 -6.64 -27.26 -3.55
CA SER A 160 -5.68 -27.48 -2.45
C SER A 160 -4.22 -27.27 -2.87
N LYS A 161 -3.92 -27.26 -4.17
CA LYS A 161 -2.60 -27.01 -4.75
C LYS A 161 -2.36 -25.55 -5.10
N LEU A 162 -3.37 -24.68 -4.90
CA LEU A 162 -3.25 -23.27 -5.23
C LEU A 162 -2.10 -22.65 -4.42
N ALA A 163 -1.23 -21.89 -5.08
CA ALA A 163 -0.13 -21.20 -4.40
C ALA A 163 -0.69 -20.21 -3.36
N GLN A 164 -0.03 -20.11 -2.21
CA GLN A 164 -0.48 -19.32 -1.06
C GLN A 164 0.48 -18.16 -0.82
N TYR A 165 -0.07 -16.95 -0.71
CA TYR A 165 0.71 -15.72 -0.52
C TYR A 165 0.17 -14.94 0.68
N ALA A 166 1.05 -14.42 1.52
CA ALA A 166 0.66 -13.55 2.64
C ALA A 166 1.00 -12.09 2.32
N VAL A 167 0.04 -11.19 2.49
CA VAL A 167 0.21 -9.73 2.43
C VAL A 167 -0.35 -9.13 3.72
N GLY A 168 0.41 -8.27 4.37
CA GLY A 168 -0.06 -7.63 5.59
C GLY A 168 0.64 -6.32 5.86
N TRP A 169 0.06 -5.52 6.76
CA TRP A 169 0.63 -4.24 7.16
C TRP A 169 0.73 -4.12 8.67
N SER A 170 1.75 -3.41 9.17
CA SER A 170 2.02 -3.24 10.60
C SER A 170 2.09 -4.60 11.32
N ALA A 171 1.31 -4.83 12.38
CA ALA A 171 1.23 -6.13 13.05
C ALA A 171 0.84 -7.29 12.11
N GLY A 172 -0.02 -7.05 11.12
CA GLY A 172 -0.33 -8.03 10.08
C GLY A 172 0.84 -8.25 9.10
N GLY A 173 1.67 -7.23 8.91
CA GLY A 173 2.94 -7.32 8.17
C GLY A 173 3.91 -8.27 8.87
N ALA A 174 4.10 -8.10 10.18
CA ALA A 174 4.87 -9.02 11.00
C ALA A 174 4.29 -10.45 10.96
N PHE A 175 2.97 -10.58 11.05
CA PHE A 175 2.28 -11.88 10.98
C PHE A 175 2.59 -12.66 9.70
N THR A 176 2.73 -11.98 8.54
CA THR A 176 2.96 -12.64 7.24
C THR A 176 4.20 -13.52 7.22
N GLU A 177 5.29 -13.07 7.85
CA GLU A 177 6.56 -13.78 7.88
C GLU A 177 6.44 -15.07 8.68
N PHE A 178 5.78 -15.02 9.84
CA PHE A 178 5.56 -16.20 10.69
C PHE A 178 4.60 -17.19 10.03
N ILE A 179 3.42 -16.76 9.59
CA ILE A 179 2.44 -17.70 9.06
C ILE A 179 2.93 -18.40 7.81
N SER A 180 3.64 -17.68 6.93
CA SER A 180 4.12 -18.26 5.68
C SER A 180 5.18 -19.33 5.95
N ASN A 181 6.07 -19.11 6.91
CA ASN A 181 7.06 -20.10 7.31
C ASN A 181 6.44 -21.28 8.07
N THR A 182 5.48 -21.02 8.96
CA THR A 182 4.81 -22.05 9.76
C THR A 182 3.91 -22.97 8.90
N LEU A 183 3.28 -22.43 7.85
CA LEU A 183 2.38 -23.18 6.98
C LEU A 183 2.98 -23.57 5.62
N GLY A 184 4.25 -23.22 5.36
CA GLY A 184 4.96 -23.56 4.13
C GLY A 184 4.37 -22.88 2.88
N TRP A 185 4.06 -21.59 2.96
CA TRP A 185 3.50 -20.81 1.86
C TRP A 185 4.57 -20.30 0.88
N ASN A 186 4.14 -19.82 -0.27
CA ASN A 186 5.02 -19.42 -1.37
C ASN A 186 5.74 -18.10 -1.09
N THR A 187 5.14 -17.17 -0.33
CA THR A 187 5.70 -15.83 -0.13
C THR A 187 5.12 -15.14 1.08
N ALA A 188 5.96 -14.36 1.77
CA ALA A 188 5.55 -13.37 2.76
C ALA A 188 5.84 -11.95 2.25
N ILE A 189 4.83 -11.07 2.34
CA ILE A 189 4.92 -9.66 1.97
C ILE A 189 4.48 -8.82 3.15
N ASN A 190 5.45 -8.08 3.69
CA ASN A 190 5.32 -7.29 4.89
C ASN A 190 5.39 -5.80 4.56
N HIS A 191 4.33 -5.06 4.84
CA HIS A 191 4.33 -3.61 4.81
C HIS A 191 4.46 -3.04 6.23
N THR A 192 5.32 -2.04 6.39
CA THR A 192 5.44 -1.17 7.58
C THR A 192 5.67 -1.90 8.90
N SER A 193 6.54 -2.91 8.89
CA SER A 193 7.15 -3.47 10.11
C SER A 193 8.59 -3.93 9.82
N SER A 194 9.36 -4.29 10.86
CA SER A 194 10.78 -4.63 10.73
C SER A 194 11.07 -6.09 10.31
N GLY A 195 10.05 -6.95 10.31
CA GLY A 195 10.26 -8.40 10.24
C GLY A 195 10.97 -8.96 11.48
N SER A 196 11.37 -10.22 11.44
CA SER A 196 11.95 -10.92 12.59
C SER A 196 13.44 -11.16 12.41
N THR A 197 14.25 -10.64 13.35
CA THR A 197 15.69 -10.94 13.42
C THR A 197 15.95 -12.42 13.66
N ALA A 198 15.10 -13.09 14.44
CA ALA A 198 15.25 -14.52 14.70
C ALA A 198 15.02 -15.36 13.43
N LEU A 199 14.03 -15.01 12.61
CA LEU A 199 13.77 -15.71 11.34
C LEU A 199 14.81 -15.33 10.26
N SER A 200 15.26 -14.08 10.23
CA SER A 200 16.25 -13.62 9.25
C SER A 200 17.59 -14.33 9.40
N LEU A 201 17.97 -14.71 10.62
CA LEU A 201 19.19 -15.48 10.92
C LEU A 201 19.02 -17.00 10.82
N ASN A 202 17.79 -17.52 10.71
CA ASN A 202 17.53 -18.95 10.73
C ASN A 202 17.66 -19.58 9.34
N SER A 203 18.61 -20.51 9.16
CA SER A 203 18.88 -21.18 7.89
C SER A 203 17.73 -22.07 7.37
N GLN A 204 16.79 -22.46 8.23
CA GLN A 204 15.62 -23.27 7.84
C GLN A 204 14.49 -22.44 7.22
N VAL A 205 14.51 -21.12 7.42
CA VAL A 205 13.51 -20.18 6.87
C VAL A 205 13.87 -19.90 5.41
N GLN A 206 13.08 -20.37 4.47
CA GLN A 206 13.38 -20.26 3.03
C GLN A 206 12.27 -19.58 2.22
N VAL A 207 11.17 -19.19 2.87
CA VAL A 207 10.07 -18.49 2.21
C VAL A 207 10.56 -17.16 1.63
N PRO A 208 10.39 -16.90 0.33
CA PRO A 208 10.63 -15.60 -0.28
C PRO A 208 9.97 -14.46 0.50
N PHE A 209 10.75 -13.43 0.84
CA PHE A 209 10.30 -12.35 1.70
C PHE A 209 10.49 -10.96 1.08
N LEU A 210 9.40 -10.22 0.91
CA LEU A 210 9.44 -8.80 0.55
C LEU A 210 9.04 -7.98 1.77
N ILE A 211 9.89 -7.04 2.17
CA ILE A 211 9.56 -6.05 3.17
C ILE A 211 9.52 -4.66 2.53
N SER A 212 8.45 -3.92 2.80
CA SER A 212 8.29 -2.53 2.41
C SER A 212 8.21 -1.66 3.65
N ILE A 213 9.19 -0.78 3.83
CA ILE A 213 9.23 0.21 4.92
C ILE A 213 8.91 1.60 4.39
N ASN A 214 8.58 2.53 5.29
CA ASN A 214 8.24 3.92 4.92
C ASN A 214 9.24 4.90 5.58
N GLU A 215 9.78 5.86 4.81
CA GLU A 215 10.89 6.72 5.28
C GLU A 215 10.59 7.45 6.61
N ASN A 216 9.35 7.95 6.76
CA ASN A 216 8.90 8.77 7.88
C ASN A 216 7.97 7.97 8.80
N ASP A 217 8.11 6.64 8.84
CA ASP A 217 7.37 5.82 9.81
C ASP A 217 7.58 6.41 11.20
N ASN A 218 6.47 6.71 11.87
CA ASN A 218 6.41 7.39 13.15
C ASN A 218 5.78 6.50 14.23
N ASN A 219 5.57 5.22 13.94
CA ASN A 219 5.05 4.29 14.93
C ASN A 219 6.12 4.05 16.01
N PRO A 220 5.77 4.17 17.31
CA PRO A 220 6.74 3.98 18.40
C PRO A 220 7.44 2.61 18.41
N ASN A 221 6.80 1.58 17.84
CA ASN A 221 7.33 0.20 17.81
C ASN A 221 8.02 -0.16 16.50
N VAL A 222 7.90 0.68 15.46
CA VAL A 222 8.56 0.48 14.17
C VAL A 222 9.43 1.69 13.94
N GLY A 223 8.89 2.77 13.38
CA GLY A 223 9.61 4.03 13.28
C GLY A 223 10.97 3.93 12.60
N ALA A 224 11.85 4.89 12.87
CA ALA A 224 13.20 4.90 12.32
C ALA A 224 14.04 3.67 12.72
N GLN A 225 13.90 3.18 13.96
CA GLN A 225 14.64 2.03 14.44
C GLN A 225 14.21 0.72 13.76
N GLY A 226 12.91 0.50 13.62
CA GLY A 226 12.33 -0.63 12.90
C GLY A 226 12.67 -0.61 11.41
N ASN A 227 12.79 0.57 10.79
CA ASN A 227 13.30 0.70 9.44
C ASN A 227 14.77 0.25 9.30
N LEU A 228 15.62 0.60 10.27
CA LEU A 228 17.01 0.12 10.32
C LEU A 228 17.07 -1.39 10.52
N GLU A 229 16.23 -1.93 11.40
CA GLU A 229 16.11 -3.37 11.63
C GLU A 229 15.63 -4.12 10.38
N ALA A 230 14.65 -3.59 9.64
CA ALA A 230 14.20 -4.16 8.38
C ALA A 230 15.35 -4.27 7.37
N LYS A 231 16.15 -3.20 7.24
CA LYS A 231 17.35 -3.17 6.39
C LYS A 231 18.33 -4.27 6.79
N GLN A 232 18.63 -4.39 8.08
CA GLN A 232 19.52 -5.44 8.60
C GLN A 232 18.95 -6.85 8.38
N ASN A 233 17.67 -7.05 8.62
CA ASN A 233 17.00 -8.35 8.46
C ASN A 233 17.04 -8.83 7.01
N ILE A 234 16.79 -7.95 6.04
CA ILE A 234 16.92 -8.31 4.62
C ILE A 234 18.35 -8.68 4.25
N GLU A 235 19.36 -7.97 4.78
CA GLU A 235 20.75 -8.35 4.55
C GLU A 235 21.09 -9.70 5.19
N ASN A 236 20.56 -10.02 6.38
CA ASN A 236 20.71 -11.36 6.97
C ASN A 236 20.14 -12.45 6.06
N TYR A 237 18.94 -12.25 5.51
CA TYR A 237 18.35 -13.17 4.54
C TYR A 237 19.24 -13.36 3.30
N LYS A 238 19.71 -12.26 2.69
CA LYS A 238 20.58 -12.31 1.51
C LYS A 238 21.92 -12.96 1.79
N ASN A 239 22.56 -12.66 2.91
CA ASN A 239 23.87 -13.18 3.30
C ASN A 239 23.88 -14.70 3.44
N ARG A 240 22.75 -15.31 3.79
CA ARG A 240 22.57 -16.77 3.84
C ARG A 240 21.97 -17.38 2.57
N GLY A 241 21.84 -16.59 1.50
CA GLY A 241 21.35 -17.04 0.20
C GLY A 241 19.83 -17.21 0.09
N ALA A 242 19.05 -16.68 1.04
CA ALA A 242 17.59 -16.70 0.95
C ALA A 242 17.08 -15.58 0.03
N CYS A 243 15.94 -15.82 -0.62
CA CYS A 243 15.28 -14.83 -1.45
C CYS A 243 14.61 -13.76 -0.59
N ALA A 244 15.18 -12.55 -0.56
CA ALA A 244 14.56 -11.43 0.12
C ALA A 244 14.79 -10.08 -0.59
N GLN A 245 13.78 -9.22 -0.57
CA GLN A 245 13.83 -7.88 -1.15
C GLN A 245 13.38 -6.83 -0.13
N LEU A 246 14.06 -5.69 -0.15
CA LEU A 246 13.68 -4.49 0.58
C LEU A 246 13.12 -3.48 -0.42
N HIS A 247 12.01 -2.88 -0.07
CA HIS A 247 11.53 -1.64 -0.65
C HIS A 247 11.47 -0.56 0.44
N GLU A 248 12.01 0.62 0.16
CA GLU A 248 11.86 1.78 1.03
C GLU A 248 11.01 2.80 0.28
N GLN A 249 9.86 3.09 0.85
CA GLN A 249 8.96 4.07 0.30
C GLN A 249 9.36 5.47 0.77
N LEU A 250 9.63 6.33 -0.19
CA LEU A 250 9.85 7.74 0.07
C LEU A 250 8.54 8.53 0.14
N LYS A 251 8.63 9.73 0.72
CA LYS A 251 7.56 10.72 0.65
C LYS A 251 7.31 11.16 -0.79
N ALA A 252 6.09 11.61 -1.03
CA ALA A 252 5.55 12.07 -2.29
C ALA A 252 4.95 13.47 -2.11
N PRO A 253 4.92 14.31 -3.16
CA PRO A 253 4.18 15.55 -3.09
C PRO A 253 2.70 15.31 -2.84
N LEU A 254 2.08 16.22 -2.08
CA LEU A 254 0.64 16.28 -1.94
C LEU A 254 0.03 16.94 -3.17
N TYR A 255 -1.06 16.39 -3.69
CA TYR A 255 -1.80 16.94 -4.82
C TYR A 255 -3.16 17.50 -4.42
N PRO A 256 -3.67 18.52 -5.13
CA PRO A 256 -5.01 19.05 -4.89
C PRO A 256 -6.11 17.98 -4.96
N GLU A 257 -5.91 16.94 -5.75
CA GLU A 257 -6.85 15.85 -5.91
C GLU A 257 -6.63 14.69 -4.93
N ARG A 258 -5.57 14.67 -4.11
CA ARG A 258 -5.20 13.49 -3.31
C ARG A 258 -6.33 12.98 -2.40
N PHE A 259 -7.14 13.88 -1.85
CA PHE A 259 -8.20 13.53 -0.92
C PHE A 259 -9.46 12.99 -1.61
N ASP A 260 -9.63 13.20 -2.92
CA ASP A 260 -10.75 12.69 -3.73
C ASP A 260 -10.80 11.15 -3.84
N ARG A 261 -9.74 10.50 -3.39
CA ARG A 261 -9.60 9.04 -3.30
C ARG A 261 -10.55 8.44 -2.26
N SER A 262 -10.94 9.23 -1.26
CA SER A 262 -12.02 8.87 -0.33
C SER A 262 -13.36 9.14 -0.98
N ASN A 263 -14.30 8.21 -0.89
CA ASN A 263 -15.67 8.41 -1.36
C ASN A 263 -16.45 9.50 -0.58
N MET A 264 -15.88 10.00 0.53
CA MET A 264 -16.47 11.03 1.39
C MET A 264 -16.00 12.44 1.04
N ILE A 265 -15.01 12.58 0.16
CA ILE A 265 -14.42 13.85 -0.23
C ILE A 265 -14.51 13.95 -1.75
N ASP A 266 -15.26 14.92 -2.25
CA ASP A 266 -15.28 15.18 -3.69
C ASP A 266 -14.06 16.00 -4.13
N ILE A 267 -13.91 16.15 -5.44
CA ILE A 267 -12.78 16.85 -6.05
C ILE A 267 -12.71 18.33 -5.67
N GLY A 268 -13.85 18.99 -5.45
CA GLY A 268 -13.93 20.38 -5.04
C GLY A 268 -13.39 20.54 -3.63
N LEU A 269 -13.91 19.73 -2.71
CA LEU A 269 -13.48 19.71 -1.32
C LEU A 269 -12.00 19.32 -1.17
N SER A 270 -11.52 18.34 -1.95
CA SER A 270 -10.09 17.95 -1.98
C SER A 270 -9.19 19.14 -2.31
N ARG A 271 -9.57 19.93 -3.32
CA ARG A 271 -8.81 21.12 -3.74
C ARG A 271 -8.86 22.23 -2.70
N GLU A 272 -9.98 22.38 -1.99
CA GLU A 272 -10.10 23.33 -0.88
C GLU A 272 -9.20 22.95 0.30
N ILE A 273 -9.20 21.67 0.71
CA ILE A 273 -8.32 21.15 1.75
C ILE A 273 -6.86 21.41 1.39
N PHE A 274 -6.44 21.06 0.16
CA PHE A 274 -5.07 21.28 -0.31
C PHE A 274 -4.66 22.76 -0.25
N ARG A 275 -5.51 23.66 -0.77
CA ARG A 275 -5.22 25.11 -0.76
C ARG A 275 -5.10 25.65 0.65
N GLU A 276 -5.90 25.14 1.59
CA GLU A 276 -5.82 25.55 2.99
C GLU A 276 -4.51 25.10 3.65
N ILE A 277 -4.08 23.86 3.43
CA ILE A 277 -2.78 23.36 3.89
C ILE A 277 -1.63 24.20 3.28
N GLN A 278 -1.70 24.49 1.99
CA GLN A 278 -0.70 25.29 1.27
C GLN A 278 -0.63 26.73 1.79
N LYS A 279 -1.79 27.41 1.93
CA LYS A 279 -1.89 28.80 2.41
C LYS A 279 -1.32 28.95 3.83
N ASN A 280 -1.41 27.90 4.63
CA ASN A 280 -0.87 27.86 5.99
C ASN A 280 0.59 27.39 6.06
N ASN A 281 1.31 27.40 4.93
CA ASN A 281 2.75 27.08 4.83
C ASN A 281 3.14 25.66 5.29
N LEU A 282 2.19 24.72 5.32
CA LEU A 282 2.44 23.32 5.69
C LEU A 282 2.96 22.48 4.52
N LEU A 283 3.06 23.05 3.32
CA LEU A 283 3.71 22.45 2.16
C LEU A 283 5.01 23.20 1.82
N ASP A 284 6.02 22.50 1.30
CA ASP A 284 7.20 23.11 0.71
C ASP A 284 6.96 23.59 -0.74
N GLU A 285 7.99 24.13 -1.38
CA GLU A 285 7.91 24.64 -2.75
C GLU A 285 7.57 23.57 -3.80
N ASN A 286 7.79 22.29 -3.47
CA ASN A 286 7.52 21.14 -4.31
C ASN A 286 6.25 20.39 -3.85
N ASN A 287 5.44 21.00 -2.99
CA ASN A 287 4.23 20.45 -2.38
C ASN A 287 4.43 19.22 -1.49
N TYR A 288 5.64 18.96 -0.99
CA TYR A 288 5.81 17.96 0.07
C TYR A 288 5.25 18.51 1.38
N PHE A 289 4.57 17.64 2.12
CA PHE A 289 4.11 17.98 3.45
C PHE A 289 5.31 18.19 4.40
N LYS A 290 5.25 19.25 5.21
CA LYS A 290 6.30 19.57 6.18
C LYS A 290 6.03 18.85 7.50
N GLY A 291 6.97 17.99 7.89
CA GLY A 291 6.92 17.19 9.11
C GLY A 291 5.82 16.12 9.08
N LEU A 292 5.22 15.79 10.23
CA LEU A 292 4.23 14.71 10.37
C LEU A 292 2.80 15.27 10.44
N PHE A 293 1.78 14.43 10.20
CA PHE A 293 0.37 14.84 10.31
C PHE A 293 0.02 15.49 11.67
N SER A 294 0.68 15.07 12.76
CA SER A 294 0.53 15.70 14.09
C SER A 294 0.81 17.20 14.09
N GLN A 295 1.61 17.71 13.16
CA GLN A 295 1.88 19.14 13.01
C GLN A 295 0.70 19.90 12.38
N LEU A 296 -0.06 19.27 11.47
CA LEU A 296 -1.33 19.85 11.00
C LEU A 296 -2.33 19.94 12.16
N LEU A 297 -2.45 18.88 12.96
CA LEU A 297 -3.34 18.89 14.14
C LEU A 297 -2.98 20.02 15.09
N ALA A 298 -1.69 20.17 15.41
CA ALA A 298 -1.21 21.26 16.25
C ALA A 298 -1.49 22.64 15.64
N ALA A 299 -1.30 22.81 14.32
CA ALA A 299 -1.58 24.07 13.63
C ALA A 299 -3.07 24.44 13.68
N VAL A 300 -3.97 23.47 13.44
CA VAL A 300 -5.42 23.66 13.54
C VAL A 300 -5.84 24.02 14.96
N GLN A 301 -5.28 23.35 15.97
CA GLN A 301 -5.57 23.64 17.38
C GLN A 301 -5.09 25.04 17.79
N ASN A 302 -3.89 25.44 17.36
CA ASN A 302 -3.29 26.72 17.74
C ASN A 302 -3.92 27.93 17.03
N ASN A 303 -4.43 27.74 15.80
CA ASN A 303 -5.04 28.82 15.03
C ASN A 303 -6.24 28.33 14.20
N PRO A 304 -7.36 27.96 14.85
CA PRO A 304 -8.50 27.38 14.16
C PRO A 304 -9.08 28.29 13.07
N GLY A 305 -9.03 29.62 13.26
CA GLY A 305 -9.51 30.59 12.27
C GLY A 305 -8.75 30.56 10.94
N ALA A 306 -7.55 30.00 10.90
CA ALA A 306 -6.78 29.83 9.67
C ALA A 306 -7.08 28.52 8.93
N PHE A 307 -7.86 27.61 9.55
CA PHE A 307 -8.21 26.30 9.00
C PHE A 307 -9.75 26.06 8.90
N PRO A 308 -10.53 26.98 8.29
CA PRO A 308 -11.97 26.86 8.24
C PRO A 308 -12.48 25.61 7.48
N VAL A 309 -11.81 25.19 6.40
CA VAL A 309 -12.19 24.00 5.63
C VAL A 309 -11.96 22.74 6.45
N ILE A 310 -10.77 22.59 7.04
CA ILE A 310 -10.42 21.39 7.84
C ILE A 310 -11.30 21.26 9.08
N ILE A 311 -11.64 22.38 9.74
CA ILE A 311 -12.54 22.37 10.90
C ILE A 311 -13.94 21.90 10.53
N ALA A 312 -14.46 22.34 9.38
CA ALA A 312 -15.80 22.02 8.91
C ALA A 312 -15.97 20.56 8.48
N LEU A 313 -14.88 19.82 8.26
CA LEU A 313 -14.93 18.39 7.92
C LEU A 313 -15.59 17.55 9.02
N SER A 314 -16.33 16.53 8.61
CA SER A 314 -16.81 15.47 9.51
C SER A 314 -15.64 14.70 10.12
N ALA A 315 -15.90 13.88 11.15
CA ALA A 315 -14.88 13.04 11.76
C ALA A 315 -14.24 12.09 10.72
N GLU A 316 -15.07 11.44 9.90
CA GLU A 316 -14.66 10.48 8.88
C GLU A 316 -13.89 11.18 7.75
N GLN A 317 -14.26 12.40 7.38
CA GLN A 317 -13.50 13.20 6.42
C GLN A 317 -12.13 13.61 6.98
N LYS A 318 -12.03 13.93 8.27
CA LYS A 318 -10.75 14.22 8.93
C LYS A 318 -9.84 13.00 8.95
N GLU A 319 -10.39 11.82 9.23
CA GLU A 319 -9.66 10.54 9.15
C GLU A 319 -9.18 10.24 7.72
N ALA A 320 -10.00 10.54 6.71
CA ALA A 320 -9.60 10.41 5.31
C ALA A 320 -8.46 11.38 4.94
N VAL A 321 -8.53 12.64 5.39
CA VAL A 321 -7.44 13.61 5.19
C VAL A 321 -6.16 13.15 5.88
N GLN A 322 -6.25 12.70 7.14
CA GLN A 322 -5.13 12.12 7.88
C GLN A 322 -4.49 10.99 7.09
N SER A 323 -5.29 9.98 6.72
CA SER A 323 -4.80 8.79 6.05
C SER A 323 -4.07 9.15 4.75
N GLN A 324 -4.59 10.08 3.96
CA GLN A 324 -3.96 10.48 2.72
C GLN A 324 -2.68 11.32 2.90
N ILE A 325 -2.62 12.19 3.92
CA ILE A 325 -1.37 12.90 4.26
C ILE A 325 -0.31 11.90 4.71
N GLU A 326 -0.64 11.00 5.64
CA GLU A 326 0.27 9.97 6.17
C GLU A 326 0.79 9.06 5.03
N VAL A 327 -0.08 8.71 4.07
CA VAL A 327 0.35 7.99 2.86
C VAL A 327 1.32 8.83 2.03
N THR A 328 0.99 10.08 1.66
CA THR A 328 1.93 10.88 0.85
C THR A 328 3.23 11.16 1.57
N ASN A 329 3.20 11.33 2.89
CA ASN A 329 4.36 11.67 3.68
C ASN A 329 5.22 10.45 4.09
N ALA A 330 4.79 9.24 3.74
CA ALA A 330 5.49 8.01 4.15
C ALA A 330 5.55 7.81 5.66
N GLU A 331 4.43 8.08 6.33
CA GLU A 331 4.20 7.70 7.73
C GLU A 331 3.69 6.25 7.81
N HIS A 332 3.24 5.80 8.98
CA HIS A 332 2.88 4.40 9.24
C HIS A 332 1.55 3.95 8.56
N LYS A 333 1.59 3.75 7.24
CA LYS A 333 0.43 3.34 6.40
C LYS A 333 0.78 2.32 5.33
N PHE A 334 -0.19 1.47 5.00
CA PHE A 334 -0.17 0.72 3.74
C PHE A 334 -0.29 1.68 2.55
N LYS A 335 0.41 1.39 1.45
CA LYS A 335 0.45 2.25 0.27
C LYS A 335 0.38 1.44 -0.99
N ALA A 336 -0.35 1.96 -1.96
CA ALA A 336 -0.53 1.29 -3.24
C ALA A 336 0.66 1.43 -4.21
N ASP A 337 1.68 2.20 -3.84
CA ASP A 337 2.77 2.66 -4.73
C ASP A 337 3.65 1.53 -5.25
N ILE A 338 3.59 0.37 -4.58
CA ILE A 338 4.33 -0.84 -4.92
C ILE A 338 3.45 -2.03 -5.24
N ASN A 339 2.17 -1.82 -5.57
CA ASN A 339 1.25 -2.93 -5.80
C ASN A 339 1.74 -3.83 -6.94
N TYR A 340 2.28 -3.25 -8.01
CA TYR A 340 2.80 -4.06 -9.12
C TYR A 340 4.11 -4.75 -8.75
N ARG A 341 5.00 -4.12 -7.99
CA ARG A 341 6.19 -4.75 -7.41
C ARG A 341 5.81 -5.92 -6.52
N THR A 342 4.77 -5.78 -5.69
CA THR A 342 4.25 -6.87 -4.86
C THR A 342 3.74 -8.03 -5.73
N LEU A 343 2.96 -7.75 -6.77
CA LEU A 343 2.49 -8.76 -7.72
C LEU A 343 3.67 -9.45 -8.45
N GLN A 344 4.64 -8.67 -8.94
CA GLN A 344 5.86 -9.17 -9.58
C GLN A 344 6.65 -10.07 -8.66
N PHE A 345 6.80 -9.71 -7.38
CA PHE A 345 7.49 -10.52 -6.40
C PHE A 345 6.77 -11.85 -6.17
N MET A 346 5.43 -11.87 -6.16
CA MET A 346 4.65 -13.10 -6.07
C MET A 346 4.79 -13.99 -7.31
N GLU A 347 4.92 -13.43 -8.51
CA GLU A 347 5.02 -14.19 -9.76
C GLU A 347 6.46 -14.65 -10.07
N HIS A 348 7.47 -13.86 -9.69
CA HIS A 348 8.87 -14.03 -10.10
C HIS A 348 9.83 -13.79 -8.92
N PHE A 349 9.77 -14.67 -7.90
CA PHE A 349 10.63 -14.60 -6.71
C PHE A 349 12.10 -14.38 -7.08
N CYS A 350 12.70 -13.30 -6.59
CA CYS A 350 14.13 -12.99 -6.73
C CYS A 350 14.75 -13.24 -8.12
N SER A 351 13.96 -13.14 -9.20
CA SER A 351 14.53 -12.95 -10.54
C SER A 351 15.36 -11.67 -10.53
N PRO A 352 16.39 -11.52 -11.39
CA PRO A 352 17.26 -10.35 -11.40
C PRO A 352 16.42 -9.11 -11.73
N ASN A 353 15.88 -8.47 -10.71
CA ASN A 353 15.31 -7.15 -10.83
C ASN A 353 16.47 -6.18 -10.87
N THR A 354 16.53 -5.42 -11.95
CA THR A 354 17.21 -4.13 -12.02
C THR A 354 16.97 -3.42 -10.71
N SER A 355 18.02 -3.31 -9.90
CA SER A 355 18.02 -2.46 -8.72
C SER A 355 17.69 -1.05 -9.19
N ILE A 356 16.43 -0.65 -9.12
CA ILE A 356 16.08 0.76 -9.11
C ILE A 356 16.43 1.17 -7.70
N GLN A 357 17.70 1.46 -7.46
CA GLN A 357 18.02 2.43 -6.43
C GLN A 357 17.35 3.71 -6.91
N GLU A 358 16.44 4.26 -6.09
CA GLU A 358 16.06 5.65 -6.23
C GLU A 358 17.33 6.47 -5.96
N GLU A 359 18.10 6.76 -7.02
CA GLU A 359 19.12 7.78 -6.94
C GLU A 359 18.42 9.08 -6.55
N ASN A 360 18.92 9.68 -5.47
CA ASN A 360 18.47 10.97 -5.00
C ASN A 360 18.98 12.04 -5.96
N LEU A 361 18.28 12.20 -7.08
CA LEU A 361 18.57 13.21 -8.09
C LEU A 361 17.79 14.47 -7.74
N GLU A 362 18.38 15.28 -6.86
CA GLU A 362 17.99 16.68 -6.69
C GLU A 362 17.99 17.37 -8.06
N GLY A 363 16.90 18.06 -8.43
CA GLY A 363 16.81 18.84 -9.67
C GLY A 363 16.03 18.22 -10.84
N LEU A 364 15.44 17.03 -10.70
CA LEU A 364 14.55 16.46 -11.73
C LEU A 364 13.06 16.76 -11.46
N MET A 365 12.34 17.14 -12.52
CA MET A 365 10.89 17.32 -12.51
C MET A 365 10.18 15.98 -12.24
N LYS A 366 9.51 15.84 -11.10
CA LYS A 366 8.74 14.65 -10.76
C LYS A 366 7.27 14.86 -11.15
N ILE A 367 6.76 14.04 -12.07
CA ILE A 367 5.40 14.14 -12.59
C ILE A 367 4.64 12.91 -12.15
N TYR A 368 3.58 13.13 -11.40
CA TYR A 368 2.86 12.07 -10.73
C TYR A 368 1.43 12.00 -11.27
N PRO A 369 1.09 10.91 -11.99
CA PRO A 369 -0.18 10.83 -12.66
C PRO A 369 -1.35 10.77 -11.69
N ASN A 370 -2.38 11.56 -12.01
CA ASN A 370 -3.64 11.60 -11.28
C ASN A 370 -4.58 10.47 -11.77
N PRO A 371 -5.11 9.60 -10.88
CA PRO A 371 -6.00 8.50 -11.28
C PRO A 371 -7.38 8.94 -11.80
N SER A 372 -7.77 10.20 -11.58
CA SER A 372 -9.03 10.80 -12.03
C SER A 372 -8.97 11.27 -13.50
N TYR A 373 -7.77 11.39 -14.08
CA TYR A 373 -7.55 11.79 -15.47
C TYR A 373 -6.88 10.66 -16.28
N SER A 374 -7.28 10.52 -17.54
CA SER A 374 -6.78 9.45 -18.42
C SER A 374 -5.47 9.82 -19.15
N GLU A 375 -5.08 11.09 -19.08
CA GLU A 375 -3.90 11.65 -19.76
C GLU A 375 -3.22 12.69 -18.86
N VAL A 376 -1.89 12.70 -18.86
CA VAL A 376 -1.06 13.82 -18.36
C VAL A 376 -0.40 14.45 -19.57
N LYS A 377 -0.67 15.72 -19.84
CA LYS A 377 -0.08 16.44 -20.97
C LYS A 377 1.03 17.35 -20.47
N ILE A 378 2.26 17.06 -20.87
CA ILE A 378 3.43 17.86 -20.51
C ILE A 378 3.83 18.62 -21.77
N GLU A 379 3.51 19.91 -21.84
CA GLU A 379 3.89 20.77 -22.97
C GLU A 379 5.14 21.58 -22.62
N GLY A 380 6.28 21.22 -23.20
CA GLY A 380 7.50 22.03 -23.13
C GLY A 380 7.60 22.96 -24.33
N ASN A 381 7.51 24.28 -24.13
CA ASN A 381 7.91 25.26 -25.13
C ASN A 381 9.35 25.70 -24.82
N PHE A 382 10.32 25.19 -25.57
CA PHE A 382 11.75 25.42 -25.35
C PHE A 382 12.26 26.73 -25.97
N LEU A 383 11.60 27.84 -25.65
CA LEU A 383 12.12 29.19 -25.95
C LEU A 383 12.02 30.04 -24.68
N ASN A 384 13.18 30.40 -24.13
CA ASN A 384 13.39 31.29 -22.97
C ASN A 384 13.14 30.74 -21.55
N GLY A 385 13.44 29.46 -21.29
CA GLY A 385 13.60 28.96 -19.90
C GLY A 385 12.33 28.90 -19.05
N LEU A 386 11.14 28.98 -19.68
CA LEU A 386 9.85 28.88 -19.02
C LEU A 386 9.09 27.65 -19.54
N CYS A 387 8.86 26.67 -18.68
CA CYS A 387 7.98 25.54 -18.95
C CYS A 387 6.57 25.85 -18.41
N MET A 388 5.53 25.51 -19.17
CA MET A 388 4.14 25.67 -18.75
C MET A 388 3.51 24.28 -18.67
N ILE A 389 3.28 23.80 -17.45
CA ILE A 389 2.78 22.44 -17.23
C ILE A 389 1.29 22.53 -16.99
N CYS A 390 0.48 21.80 -17.76
CA CYS A 390 -0.97 21.78 -17.61
C CYS A 390 -1.45 20.39 -17.15
N VAL A 391 -2.15 20.34 -16.01
CA VAL A 391 -2.87 19.16 -15.53
C VAL A 391 -4.36 19.49 -15.59
N GLY A 392 -5.07 18.96 -16.60
CA GLY A 392 -6.44 19.39 -16.90
C GLY A 392 -6.50 20.85 -17.35
N GLU A 393 -7.36 21.66 -16.72
CA GLU A 393 -7.51 23.11 -17.01
C GLU A 393 -6.53 24.00 -16.23
N SER A 394 -5.73 23.43 -15.32
CA SER A 394 -4.81 24.19 -14.47
C SER A 394 -3.40 24.16 -15.07
N CYS A 395 -2.83 25.33 -15.34
CA CYS A 395 -1.46 25.46 -15.83
C CYS A 395 -0.57 26.22 -14.83
N SER A 396 0.63 25.69 -14.58
CA SER A 396 1.65 26.31 -13.72
C SER A 396 2.88 26.70 -14.54
N LYS A 397 3.41 27.91 -14.31
CA LYS A 397 4.69 28.37 -14.88
C LYS A 397 5.84 27.86 -14.01
N VAL A 398 6.82 27.20 -14.62
CA VAL A 398 8.02 26.72 -13.95
C VAL A 398 9.24 27.27 -14.68
N MET A 399 10.12 27.95 -13.95
CA MET A 399 11.42 28.39 -14.45
C MET A 399 12.41 27.24 -14.25
N MET A 400 13.03 26.75 -15.31
CA MET A 400 14.13 25.78 -15.20
C MET A 400 15.46 26.55 -15.13
N LEU A 401 16.29 26.25 -14.13
CA LEU A 401 17.69 26.70 -14.06
C LEU A 401 18.58 25.75 -14.86
#